data_AF-A0A7V6ZVP7-F1
#
_entry.id   AF-A0A7V6ZVP7-F1
#
_cell.length_a   1.000
_cell.length_b   1.000
_cell.length_c   1.000
_cell.angle_alpha   90.00
_cell.angle_beta   90.00
_cell.angle_gamma   90.00
#
_symmetry.space_group_name_H-M   'P 1'
#
loop_
_entity.id
_entity.type
_entity.pdbx_description
1 polymer ?
#
loop_
_entity_poly.entity_id
_entity_poly.type
_entity_poly.pdbx_seq_one_letter_code
_entity_poly.pdbx_strand_id
1 'polypeptide(L)'
;MTKSASHRIVLSGLLVCIGLLLPYFTAHAFGVPGTVLLPMHIPVFLMGLLCGPAYGAIGGLLTPFLSSLLTGMPSFFPMLPIMMGELFIYGLVSGFLYQKVRIPLYPSMLIAMFCGRLAYGLLFTFLLMLNNGVLQALSVTAAFMKGLPGIVLQLLLVPAVVKAVRSHWNHGAELKMLSLAKAIQMIKDGKVSCVIIKNDEIIRTASGQGISPLITIFEEEPELLKDSYVVDKLIGKAAAIVLVLGGAKRAYGELMSAAARDYLTGHDCGVSFGQLIDKVINRTGDGICPLEESVFDVEDPETGYHILKDTLNRLRNVG
;
A
#
# COMPACT_ATOMS: atom_id res chain seq x y z
N MET A 1 -8.85 -1.74 -1.75
CA MET A 1 -7.39 -1.94 -1.75
C MET A 1 -6.99 -2.64 -0.45
N THR A 2 -6.79 -3.95 -0.48
CA THR A 2 -6.29 -4.69 0.67
C THR A 2 -4.78 -4.53 0.73
N LYS A 3 -4.28 -3.58 1.54
CA LYS A 3 -2.84 -3.48 1.83
C LYS A 3 -2.34 -4.79 2.45
N SER A 4 -1.06 -5.09 2.25
CA SER A 4 -0.39 -6.28 2.78
C SER A 4 -0.56 -6.39 4.29
N ALA A 5 -0.47 -7.61 4.82
CA ALA A 5 -0.60 -7.85 6.26
C ALA A 5 0.40 -7.01 7.08
N SER A 6 1.66 -6.95 6.62
CA SER A 6 2.73 -6.17 7.27
C SER A 6 2.39 -4.69 7.39
N HIS A 7 1.87 -4.08 6.32
CA HIS A 7 1.47 -2.68 6.34
C HIS A 7 0.38 -2.40 7.39
N ARG A 8 -0.62 -3.29 7.52
CA ARG A 8 -1.70 -3.12 8.51
C ARG A 8 -1.20 -3.25 9.93
N ILE A 9 -0.27 -4.18 10.18
CA ILE A 9 0.35 -4.37 11.49
C ILE A 9 1.12 -3.11 11.88
N VAL A 10 2.00 -2.61 11.00
CA VAL A 10 2.80 -1.40 11.26
C VAL A 10 1.91 -0.18 11.53
N LEU A 11 0.89 0.03 10.69
CA LEU A 11 -0.04 1.15 10.88
C LEU A 11 -0.84 1.02 12.18
N SER A 12 -1.28 -0.18 12.54
CA SER A 12 -1.98 -0.41 13.81
C SER A 12 -1.07 -0.16 15.01
N GLY A 13 0.20 -0.61 14.96
CA GLY A 13 1.20 -0.33 15.99
C GLY A 13 1.43 1.17 16.17
N LEU A 14 1.60 1.91 15.07
CA LEU A 14 1.71 3.37 15.11
C LEU A 14 0.48 4.03 15.75
N LEU A 15 -0.72 3.58 15.40
CA LEU A 15 -1.96 4.12 15.96
C LEU A 15 -2.13 3.77 17.45
N VAL A 16 -1.68 2.60 17.91
CA VAL A 16 -1.60 2.29 19.34
C VAL A 16 -0.65 3.27 20.03
N CYS A 17 0.55 3.51 19.49
CA CYS A 17 1.48 4.49 20.05
C CYS A 17 0.85 5.89 20.14
N ILE A 18 0.16 6.35 19.09
CA ILE A 18 -0.58 7.62 19.12
C ILE A 18 -1.67 7.57 20.20
N GLY A 19 -2.38 6.45 20.36
CA GLY A 19 -3.39 6.25 21.40
C GLY A 19 -2.85 6.32 22.83
N LEU A 20 -1.57 6.02 23.05
CA LEU A 20 -0.89 6.20 24.34
C LEU A 20 -0.42 7.64 24.55
N LEU A 21 0.09 8.29 23.50
CA LEU A 21 0.67 9.63 23.57
C LEU A 21 -0.39 10.74 23.60
N LEU A 22 -1.48 10.61 22.83
CA LEU A 22 -2.51 11.64 22.72
C LEU A 22 -3.13 11.99 24.09
N PRO A 23 -3.57 11.00 24.91
CA PRO A 23 -4.15 11.27 26.22
C PRO A 23 -3.17 11.94 27.16
N TYR A 24 -1.92 11.45 27.19
CA TYR A 24 -0.85 12.01 28.00
C TYR A 24 -0.60 13.49 27.66
N PHE A 25 -0.51 13.80 26.36
CA PHE A 25 -0.33 15.15 25.87
C PHE A 25 -1.54 16.04 26.19
N THR A 26 -2.77 15.57 25.96
CA THR A 26 -3.97 16.37 26.27
C THR A 26 -4.12 16.70 27.75
N ALA A 27 -3.73 15.77 28.62
CA ALA A 27 -3.80 15.95 30.07
C ALA A 27 -2.71 16.91 30.58
N HIS A 28 -1.46 16.78 30.12
CA HIS A 28 -0.34 17.59 30.63
C HIS A 28 -0.16 18.93 29.89
N ALA A 29 -0.38 18.97 28.58
CA ALA A 29 -0.14 20.18 27.77
C ALA A 29 -1.33 21.16 27.82
N PHE A 30 -2.56 20.65 27.88
CA PHE A 30 -3.77 21.50 27.88
C PHE A 30 -4.53 21.48 29.21
N GLY A 31 -4.16 20.61 30.16
CA GLY A 31 -4.88 20.47 31.44
C GLY A 31 -6.32 19.97 31.28
N VAL A 32 -6.68 19.45 30.10
CA VAL A 32 -8.07 19.03 29.81
C VAL A 32 -8.25 17.57 30.21
N PRO A 33 -9.24 17.24 31.05
CA PRO A 33 -9.52 15.85 31.42
C PRO A 33 -9.83 14.99 30.17
N GLY A 34 -9.26 13.79 30.12
CA GLY A 34 -9.48 12.85 29.02
C GLY A 34 -10.95 12.46 28.78
N THR A 35 -11.81 12.65 29.80
CA THR A 35 -13.26 12.43 29.71
C THR A 35 -13.98 13.46 28.83
N VAL A 36 -13.36 14.61 28.55
CA VAL A 36 -13.93 15.68 27.70
C VAL A 36 -13.58 15.48 26.23
N LEU A 37 -12.28 15.30 25.92
CA LEU A 37 -11.79 15.21 24.54
C LEU A 37 -11.81 13.79 23.97
N LEU A 38 -11.95 12.77 24.83
CA LEU A 38 -12.01 11.35 24.45
C LEU A 38 -10.84 10.91 23.54
N PRO A 39 -9.58 11.28 23.87
CA PRO A 39 -8.44 11.19 22.95
C PRO A 39 -8.15 9.77 22.42
N MET A 40 -8.38 8.73 23.23
CA MET A 40 -8.14 7.32 22.83
C MET A 40 -9.12 6.80 21.76
N HIS A 41 -10.28 7.42 21.60
CA HIS A 41 -11.28 6.96 20.63
C HIS A 41 -10.85 7.23 19.20
N ILE A 42 -10.09 8.31 18.97
CA ILE A 42 -9.63 8.72 17.64
C ILE A 42 -8.72 7.64 17.03
N PRO A 43 -7.62 7.20 17.67
CA PRO A 43 -6.76 6.17 17.07
C PRO A 43 -7.45 4.81 16.93
N VAL A 44 -8.36 4.45 17.83
CA VAL A 44 -9.15 3.21 17.74
C VAL A 44 -10.10 3.23 16.55
N PHE A 45 -10.79 4.34 16.30
CA PHE A 45 -11.57 4.53 15.07
C PHE A 45 -10.71 4.40 13.83
N LEU A 46 -9.53 5.04 13.82
CA LEU A 46 -8.60 4.96 12.69
C LEU A 46 -8.13 3.51 12.45
N MET A 47 -7.86 2.74 13.50
CA MET A 47 -7.51 1.31 13.38
C MET A 47 -8.65 0.51 12.74
N GLY A 48 -9.89 0.70 13.20
CA GLY A 48 -11.06 0.07 12.59
C GLY A 48 -11.22 0.44 11.11
N LEU A 49 -11.22 1.74 10.81
CA LEU A 49 -11.53 2.29 9.48
C LEU A 49 -10.40 2.07 8.45
N LEU A 50 -9.13 2.06 8.87
CA LEU A 50 -7.95 1.91 8.01
C LEU A 50 -7.39 0.49 7.98
N CYS A 51 -7.30 -0.20 9.12
CA CYS A 51 -6.65 -1.51 9.23
C CYS A 51 -7.65 -2.68 9.18
N GLY A 52 -8.85 -2.49 9.70
CA GLY A 52 -9.97 -3.43 9.63
C GLY A 52 -10.57 -3.78 10.99
N PRO A 53 -11.70 -4.53 11.02
CA PRO A 53 -12.44 -4.80 12.25
C PRO A 53 -11.62 -5.49 13.33
N ALA A 54 -10.82 -6.50 12.97
CA ALA A 54 -9.98 -7.22 13.93
C ALA A 54 -8.91 -6.32 14.58
N TYR A 55 -8.23 -5.49 13.77
CA TYR A 55 -7.23 -4.54 14.27
C TYR A 55 -7.86 -3.44 15.13
N GLY A 56 -9.04 -2.93 14.76
CA GLY A 56 -9.79 -1.98 15.57
C GLY A 56 -10.22 -2.59 16.91
N ALA A 57 -10.72 -3.83 16.91
CA ALA A 57 -11.15 -4.55 18.10
C ALA A 57 -9.97 -4.80 19.08
N ILE A 58 -8.89 -5.39 18.57
CA ILE A 58 -7.67 -5.66 19.34
C ILE A 58 -7.06 -4.35 19.84
N GLY A 59 -6.96 -3.34 18.98
CA GLY A 59 -6.45 -2.03 19.35
C GLY A 59 -7.32 -1.33 20.41
N GLY A 60 -8.64 -1.52 20.36
CA GLY A 60 -9.58 -1.00 21.35
C GLY A 60 -9.43 -1.63 22.74
N LEU A 61 -8.98 -2.89 22.82
CA LEU A 61 -8.63 -3.53 24.09
C LEU A 61 -7.22 -3.14 24.55
N LEU A 62 -6.24 -3.24 23.66
CA LEU A 62 -4.82 -3.06 23.99
C LEU A 62 -4.48 -1.62 24.35
N THR A 63 -4.99 -0.63 23.62
CA THR A 63 -4.63 0.78 23.82
C THR A 63 -4.96 1.28 25.23
N PRO A 64 -6.21 1.18 25.73
CA PRO A 64 -6.53 1.62 27.09
C PRO A 64 -5.87 0.76 28.17
N PHE A 65 -5.66 -0.53 27.93
CA PHE A 65 -4.95 -1.42 28.84
C PHE A 65 -3.49 -0.99 29.03
N LEU A 66 -2.77 -0.79 27.93
CA LEU A 66 -1.39 -0.31 27.95
C LEU A 66 -1.30 1.10 28.52
N SER A 67 -2.26 1.99 28.21
CA SER A 67 -2.32 3.33 28.80
C SER A 67 -2.44 3.27 30.32
N SER A 68 -3.35 2.43 30.84
CA SER A 68 -3.56 2.25 32.28
C SER A 68 -2.29 1.73 32.96
N LEU A 69 -1.62 0.74 32.36
CA LEU A 69 -0.39 0.16 32.88
C LEU A 69 0.76 1.17 32.93
N LEU A 70 0.90 2.02 31.91
CA LEU A 70 2.02 2.95 31.78
C LEU A 70 1.80 4.29 32.50
N THR A 71 0.57 4.78 32.55
CA THR A 71 0.26 6.13 33.01
C THR A 71 -0.63 6.16 34.25
N GLY A 72 -1.16 5.02 34.68
CA GLY A 72 -2.19 4.93 35.72
C GLY A 72 -3.58 5.37 35.25
N MET A 73 -3.74 5.84 34.01
CA MET A 73 -5.01 6.28 33.42
C MET A 73 -5.36 5.44 32.17
N PRO A 74 -6.59 4.91 32.05
CA PRO A 74 -7.71 4.99 33.00
C PRO A 74 -7.43 4.28 34.33
N SER A 75 -8.19 4.61 35.37
CA SER A 75 -8.13 3.85 36.62
C SER A 75 -8.49 2.38 36.36
N PHE A 76 -7.73 1.47 36.96
CA PHE A 76 -7.87 0.03 36.73
C PHE A 76 -9.28 -0.48 37.08
N PHE A 77 -9.91 0.10 38.10
CA PHE A 77 -11.31 -0.13 38.43
C PHE A 77 -12.01 1.18 38.81
N PRO A 78 -13.25 1.43 38.37
CA PRO A 78 -14.06 0.64 37.42
C PRO A 78 -13.86 1.04 35.94
N MET A 79 -13.07 2.07 35.63
CA MET A 79 -13.08 2.70 34.30
C MET A 79 -12.43 1.88 33.20
N LEU A 80 -11.35 1.15 33.50
CA LEU A 80 -10.61 0.39 32.48
C LEU A 80 -11.49 -0.67 31.77
N PRO A 81 -12.21 -1.57 32.46
CA PRO A 81 -13.07 -2.55 31.79
C PRO A 81 -14.15 -1.91 30.91
N ILE A 82 -14.75 -0.81 31.38
CA ILE A 82 -15.79 -0.09 30.65
C ILE A 82 -15.21 0.50 29.36
N MET A 83 -14.06 1.18 29.45
CA MET A 83 -13.43 1.81 28.29
C MET A 83 -12.86 0.79 27.31
N MET A 84 -12.31 -0.32 27.79
CA MET A 84 -11.89 -1.45 26.94
C MET A 84 -13.07 -1.99 26.13
N GLY A 85 -14.22 -2.22 26.77
CA GLY A 85 -15.42 -2.68 26.09
C GLY A 85 -15.98 -1.67 25.09
N GLU A 86 -16.06 -0.40 25.47
CA GLU A 86 -16.50 0.68 24.57
C GLU A 86 -15.59 0.79 23.34
N LEU A 87 -14.28 0.87 23.52
CA LEU A 87 -13.30 1.04 22.43
C LEU A 87 -13.21 -0.22 21.56
N PHE A 88 -13.32 -1.42 22.14
CA PHE A 88 -13.43 -2.67 21.39
C PHE A 88 -14.60 -2.59 20.39
N ILE A 89 -15.79 -2.18 20.86
CA ILE A 89 -16.98 -2.05 20.01
C ILE A 89 -16.79 -0.95 18.96
N TYR A 90 -16.21 0.20 19.32
CA TYR A 90 -15.93 1.28 18.38
C TYR A 90 -15.06 0.79 17.21
N GLY A 91 -13.91 0.17 17.52
CA GLY A 91 -12.98 -0.33 16.52
C GLY A 91 -13.56 -1.47 15.67
N LEU A 92 -14.26 -2.41 16.31
CA LEU A 92 -14.89 -3.55 15.64
C LEU A 92 -15.99 -3.10 14.67
N VAL A 93 -16.98 -2.35 15.18
CA VAL A 93 -18.18 -1.96 14.42
C VAL A 93 -17.81 -0.99 13.31
N SER A 94 -16.99 0.03 13.58
CA SER A 94 -16.60 0.99 12.55
C SER A 94 -15.82 0.32 11.41
N GLY A 95 -14.89 -0.59 11.75
CA GLY A 95 -14.13 -1.34 10.75
C GLY A 95 -14.99 -2.34 9.97
N PHE A 96 -15.93 -3.01 10.63
CA PHE A 96 -16.83 -3.96 9.99
C PHE A 96 -17.77 -3.24 9.01
N LEU A 97 -18.47 -2.19 9.45
CA LEU A 97 -19.42 -1.45 8.62
C LEU A 97 -18.72 -0.78 7.44
N TYR A 98 -17.59 -0.12 7.66
CA TYR A 98 -16.90 0.62 6.61
C TYR A 98 -16.16 -0.27 5.61
N GLN A 99 -15.49 -1.35 6.07
CA GLN A 99 -14.66 -2.17 5.17
C GLN A 99 -15.37 -3.41 4.61
N LYS A 100 -16.23 -4.05 5.40
CA LYS A 100 -16.90 -5.31 5.02
C LYS A 100 -18.28 -5.05 4.45
N VAL A 101 -19.10 -4.27 5.15
CA VAL A 101 -20.47 -3.91 4.70
C VAL A 101 -20.45 -2.77 3.67
N ARG A 102 -19.36 -2.00 3.62
CA ARG A 102 -19.15 -0.85 2.70
C ARG A 102 -20.16 0.30 2.88
N ILE A 103 -20.58 0.52 4.12
CA ILE A 103 -21.38 1.70 4.49
C ILE A 103 -20.49 2.96 4.38
N PRO A 104 -21.02 4.14 4.01
CA PRO A 104 -20.26 5.39 4.02
C PRO A 104 -19.65 5.71 5.40
N LEU A 105 -18.64 6.57 5.39
CA LEU A 105 -17.79 6.85 6.55
C LEU A 105 -18.56 7.41 7.76
N TYR A 106 -19.36 8.46 7.55
CA TYR A 106 -20.12 9.11 8.64
C TYR A 106 -21.15 8.17 9.30
N PRO A 107 -22.03 7.46 8.55
CA PRO A 107 -22.94 6.50 9.18
C PRO A 107 -22.22 5.37 9.90
N SER A 108 -21.11 4.86 9.36
CA SER A 108 -20.31 3.82 10.02
C SER A 108 -19.79 4.28 11.38
N MET A 109 -19.34 5.54 11.47
CA MET A 109 -18.90 6.13 12.73
C MET A 109 -20.04 6.34 13.72
N LEU A 110 -21.16 6.92 13.28
CA LEU A 110 -22.30 7.20 14.15
C LEU A 110 -22.90 5.91 14.75
N ILE A 111 -23.03 4.86 13.94
CA ILE A 111 -23.51 3.56 14.42
C ILE A 111 -22.52 2.96 15.42
N ALA A 112 -21.22 3.00 15.13
CA ALA A 112 -20.19 2.52 16.06
C ALA A 112 -20.17 3.29 17.38
N MET A 113 -20.32 4.63 17.34
CA MET A 113 -20.43 5.47 18.54
C MET A 113 -21.63 5.05 19.37
N PHE A 114 -22.80 4.91 18.75
CA PHE A 114 -24.01 4.47 19.44
C PHE A 114 -23.83 3.08 20.06
N CYS A 115 -23.33 2.10 19.31
CA CYS A 115 -23.09 0.74 19.81
C CYS A 115 -22.11 0.72 20.99
N GLY A 116 -21.01 1.48 20.94
CA GLY A 116 -20.08 1.48 22.07
C GLY A 116 -20.59 2.26 23.27
N ARG A 117 -21.44 3.29 23.09
CA ARG A 117 -22.14 3.94 24.21
C ARG A 117 -23.13 3.01 24.89
N LEU A 118 -23.82 2.14 24.14
CA LEU A 118 -24.62 1.07 24.71
C LEU A 118 -23.75 0.08 25.49
N ALA A 119 -22.61 -0.33 24.94
CA ALA A 119 -21.67 -1.21 25.65
C ALA A 119 -21.12 -0.58 26.93
N TYR A 120 -20.80 0.72 26.91
CA TYR A 120 -20.41 1.50 28.07
C TYR A 120 -21.47 1.43 29.17
N GLY A 121 -22.74 1.73 28.82
CA GLY A 121 -23.86 1.72 29.77
C GLY A 121 -24.09 0.32 30.37
N LEU A 122 -24.09 -0.72 29.53
CA LEU A 122 -24.25 -2.11 29.97
C LEU A 122 -23.13 -2.53 30.92
N LEU A 123 -21.87 -2.28 30.57
CA LEU A 123 -20.72 -2.61 31.42
C LEU A 123 -20.73 -1.82 32.73
N PHE A 124 -21.09 -0.55 32.69
CA PHE A 124 -21.23 0.27 33.90
C PHE A 124 -22.30 -0.31 34.84
N THR A 125 -23.49 -0.63 34.34
CA THR A 125 -24.57 -1.21 35.16
C THR A 125 -24.20 -2.58 35.72
N PHE A 126 -23.54 -3.42 34.92
CA PHE A 126 -23.05 -4.73 35.36
C PHE A 126 -22.03 -4.62 36.50
N LEU A 127 -21.05 -3.73 36.38
CA LEU A 127 -20.06 -3.51 37.43
C LEU A 127 -20.65 -2.86 38.69
N LEU A 128 -21.65 -1.98 38.54
CA LEU A 128 -22.37 -1.38 39.66
C LEU A 128 -23.13 -2.42 40.47
N MET A 129 -23.77 -3.39 39.80
CA MET A 129 -24.46 -4.51 40.44
C MET A 129 -23.50 -5.40 41.25
N LEU A 130 -22.30 -5.67 40.72
CA LEU A 130 -21.28 -6.46 41.42
C LEU A 130 -20.71 -5.77 42.67
N ASN A 131 -20.76 -4.44 42.74
CA ASN A 131 -20.17 -3.65 43.84
C ASN A 131 -21.22 -3.05 44.79
N ASN A 132 -22.37 -3.71 44.96
CA ASN A 132 -23.45 -3.33 45.89
C ASN A 132 -23.91 -1.86 45.76
N GLY A 133 -23.85 -1.26 44.57
CA GLY A 133 -24.30 0.11 44.33
C GLY A 133 -23.40 1.22 44.91
N VAL A 134 -22.23 0.90 45.48
CA VAL A 134 -21.28 1.91 46.01
C VAL A 134 -20.77 2.87 44.92
N LEU A 135 -20.88 2.49 43.65
CA LEU A 135 -20.52 3.30 42.48
C LEU A 135 -21.56 4.38 42.08
N GLN A 136 -22.60 4.60 42.90
CA GLN A 136 -23.70 5.56 42.67
C GLN A 136 -23.29 7.03 42.49
N ALA A 137 -22.02 7.39 42.73
CA ALA A 137 -21.52 8.76 42.56
C ALA A 137 -21.27 9.18 41.09
N LEU A 138 -21.34 8.26 40.13
CA LEU A 138 -21.09 8.56 38.72
C LEU A 138 -22.41 8.55 37.93
N SER A 139 -23.01 9.71 37.72
CA SER A 139 -24.17 9.83 36.85
C SER A 139 -23.76 9.59 35.39
N VAL A 140 -24.30 8.53 34.80
CA VAL A 140 -24.10 8.16 33.38
C VAL A 140 -24.46 9.33 32.46
N THR A 141 -25.48 10.11 32.84
CA THR A 141 -25.93 11.32 32.13
C THR A 141 -24.87 12.43 32.13
N ALA A 142 -24.15 12.64 33.24
CA ALA A 142 -23.08 13.63 33.28
C ALA A 142 -21.84 13.19 32.49
N ALA A 143 -21.51 11.90 32.51
CA ALA A 143 -20.42 11.34 31.70
C ALA A 143 -20.71 11.52 30.20
N PHE A 144 -21.96 11.29 29.79
CA PHE A 144 -22.39 11.51 28.41
C PHE A 144 -22.31 12.97 27.98
N MET A 145 -22.85 13.89 28.79
CA MET A 145 -22.81 15.33 28.50
C MET A 145 -21.38 15.87 28.43
N LYS A 146 -20.49 15.42 29.31
CA LYS A 146 -19.07 15.82 29.29
C LYS A 146 -18.32 15.32 28.06
N GLY A 147 -18.73 14.19 27.47
CA GLY A 147 -18.09 13.60 26.29
C GLY A 147 -18.51 14.22 24.95
N LEU A 148 -19.52 15.10 24.91
CA LEU A 148 -20.02 15.71 23.67
C LEU A 148 -18.94 16.47 22.88
N PRO A 149 -18.06 17.29 23.49
CA PRO A 149 -16.97 17.94 22.76
C PRO A 149 -16.05 16.95 22.05
N GLY A 150 -15.72 15.84 22.71
CA GLY A 150 -14.93 14.76 22.13
C GLY A 150 -15.64 14.07 20.95
N ILE A 151 -16.96 13.88 21.00
CA ILE A 151 -17.73 13.31 19.88
C ILE A 151 -17.67 14.24 18.67
N VAL A 152 -17.87 15.55 18.87
CA VAL A 152 -17.77 16.54 17.79
C VAL A 152 -16.37 16.52 17.18
N LEU A 153 -15.33 16.49 18.02
CA LEU A 153 -13.94 16.40 17.57
C LEU A 153 -13.69 15.12 16.75
N GLN A 154 -14.22 13.98 17.18
CA GLN A 154 -14.11 12.71 16.44
C GLN A 154 -14.77 12.81 15.06
N LEU A 155 -15.99 13.36 14.98
CA LEU A 155 -16.72 13.52 13.72
C LEU A 155 -16.06 14.49 12.73
N LEU A 156 -15.22 15.40 13.20
CA LEU A 156 -14.44 16.30 12.35
C LEU A 156 -13.09 15.67 11.97
N LEU A 157 -12.31 15.24 12.97
CA LEU A 157 -10.92 14.84 12.79
C LEU A 157 -10.79 13.46 12.13
N VAL A 158 -11.56 12.46 12.56
CA VAL A 158 -11.42 11.09 12.04
C VAL A 158 -11.73 11.04 10.54
N PRO A 159 -12.84 11.64 10.03
CA PRO A 159 -13.08 11.66 8.59
C PRO A 159 -12.02 12.40 7.79
N ALA A 160 -11.50 13.52 8.31
CA ALA A 160 -10.43 14.27 7.67
C ALA A 160 -9.17 13.41 7.50
N VAL A 161 -8.74 12.73 8.57
CA VAL A 161 -7.57 11.85 8.55
C VAL A 161 -7.79 10.66 7.61
N VAL A 162 -8.94 9.98 7.69
CA VAL A 162 -9.23 8.82 6.81
C VAL A 162 -9.21 9.23 5.33
N LYS A 163 -9.81 10.38 5.00
CA LYS A 163 -9.80 10.92 3.62
C LYS A 163 -8.38 11.28 3.18
N ALA A 164 -7.61 11.99 4.00
CA ALA A 164 -6.23 12.38 3.67
C ALA A 164 -5.34 11.15 3.42
N VAL A 165 -5.36 10.17 4.32
CA VAL A 165 -4.57 8.94 4.20
C VAL A 165 -4.97 8.15 2.94
N ARG A 166 -6.28 8.03 2.65
CA ARG A 166 -6.75 7.34 1.44
C ARG A 166 -6.42 8.12 0.15
N SER A 167 -6.46 9.45 0.19
CA SER A 167 -6.08 10.29 -0.94
C SER A 167 -4.61 10.09 -1.30
N HIS A 168 -3.71 10.09 -0.31
CA HIS A 168 -2.29 9.81 -0.54
C HIS A 168 -2.06 8.40 -1.09
N TRP A 169 -2.82 7.39 -0.65
CA TRP A 169 -2.71 6.05 -1.22
C TRP A 169 -3.16 5.96 -2.67
N ASN A 170 -4.18 6.73 -3.06
CA ASN A 170 -4.68 6.72 -4.42
C ASN A 170 -3.74 7.48 -5.36
N HIS A 171 -3.15 8.60 -4.91
CA HIS A 171 -2.26 9.41 -5.74
C HIS A 171 -1.02 8.64 -6.22
N GLY A 172 -0.41 7.81 -5.36
CA GLY A 172 0.73 6.98 -5.78
C GLY A 172 0.35 5.90 -6.81
N ALA A 173 -0.86 5.33 -6.71
CA ALA A 173 -1.36 4.37 -7.70
C ALA A 173 -1.69 5.04 -9.05
N GLU A 174 -2.22 6.26 -9.00
CA GLU A 174 -2.54 7.08 -10.17
C GLU A 174 -1.27 7.50 -10.91
N LEU A 175 -0.23 7.96 -10.19
CA LEU A 175 1.06 8.35 -10.78
C LEU A 175 1.72 7.19 -11.54
N LYS A 176 1.74 6.01 -10.91
CA LYS A 176 2.26 4.77 -11.49
C LYS A 176 1.52 4.32 -12.75
N MET A 177 0.19 4.48 -12.76
CA MET A 177 -0.63 4.19 -13.94
C MET A 177 -0.41 5.23 -15.05
N LEU A 178 -0.28 6.52 -14.68
CA LEU A 178 -0.09 7.62 -15.62
C LEU A 178 1.25 7.52 -16.36
N SER A 179 2.35 7.26 -15.66
CA SER A 179 3.67 7.13 -16.29
C SER A 179 3.74 5.92 -17.22
N LEU A 180 3.18 4.78 -16.81
CA LEU A 180 3.07 3.61 -17.68
C LEU A 180 2.20 3.87 -18.90
N ALA A 181 0.99 4.42 -18.71
CA ALA A 181 0.08 4.72 -19.82
C ALA A 181 0.71 5.71 -20.81
N LYS A 182 1.38 6.73 -20.31
CA LYS A 182 2.13 7.70 -21.12
C LYS A 182 3.27 7.02 -21.89
N ALA A 183 4.05 6.16 -21.25
CA ALA A 183 5.13 5.42 -21.91
C ALA A 183 4.62 4.51 -23.03
N ILE A 184 3.55 3.74 -22.78
CA ILE A 184 2.90 2.89 -23.79
C ILE A 184 2.40 3.74 -24.96
N GLN A 185 1.76 4.89 -24.68
CA GLN A 185 1.28 5.78 -25.73
C GLN A 185 2.44 6.35 -26.57
N MET A 186 3.56 6.72 -25.95
CA MET A 186 4.74 7.22 -26.67
C MET A 186 5.31 6.17 -27.63
N ILE A 187 5.28 4.89 -27.25
CA ILE A 187 5.68 3.77 -28.11
C ILE A 187 4.69 3.56 -29.25
N LYS A 188 3.38 3.58 -28.96
CA LYS A 188 2.32 3.42 -29.97
C LYS A 188 2.31 4.55 -31.01
N ASP A 189 2.58 5.77 -30.58
CA ASP A 189 2.74 6.94 -31.45
C ASP A 189 4.01 6.84 -32.33
N GLY A 190 4.88 5.86 -32.11
CA GLY A 190 6.15 5.70 -32.82
C GLY A 190 7.20 6.76 -32.47
N LYS A 191 6.99 7.55 -31.40
CA LYS A 191 7.92 8.61 -30.97
C LYS A 191 9.20 8.03 -30.39
N VAL A 192 9.10 6.89 -29.70
CA VAL A 192 10.20 6.20 -29.01
C VAL A 192 10.07 4.68 -29.16
N SER A 193 11.17 3.95 -28.99
CA SER A 193 11.18 2.47 -29.01
C SER A 193 11.32 1.86 -27.62
N CYS A 194 11.96 2.55 -26.69
CA CYS A 194 12.19 2.09 -25.32
C CYS A 194 12.01 3.25 -24.32
N VAL A 195 11.43 2.96 -23.16
CA VAL A 195 11.19 3.92 -22.08
C VAL A 195 11.52 3.24 -20.74
N ILE A 196 12.26 3.94 -19.89
CA ILE A 196 12.57 3.47 -18.54
C ILE A 196 11.80 4.31 -17.53
N ILE A 197 11.02 3.62 -16.69
CA ILE A 197 10.27 4.21 -15.59
C ILE A 197 10.95 3.82 -14.27
N LYS A 198 11.27 4.80 -13.43
CA LYS A 198 11.83 4.58 -12.10
C LYS A 198 11.18 5.57 -11.13
N ASN A 199 10.86 5.10 -9.92
CA ASN A 199 10.10 5.88 -8.93
C ASN A 199 8.81 6.49 -9.50
N ASP A 200 8.10 5.72 -10.33
CA ASP A 200 6.85 6.12 -11.01
C ASP A 200 6.98 7.31 -11.99
N GLU A 201 8.19 7.70 -12.36
CA GLU A 201 8.50 8.74 -13.35
C GLU A 201 9.24 8.17 -14.56
N ILE A 202 9.03 8.78 -15.74
CA ILE A 202 9.81 8.46 -16.94
C ILE A 202 11.17 9.14 -16.82
N ILE A 203 12.23 8.35 -16.63
CA ILE A 203 13.59 8.84 -16.41
C ILE A 203 14.45 8.82 -17.67
N ARG A 204 14.13 7.94 -18.64
CA ARG A 204 14.85 7.82 -19.91
C ARG A 204 13.91 7.39 -21.02
N THR A 205 14.16 7.91 -22.20
CA THR A 205 13.52 7.47 -23.45
C THR A 205 14.61 7.25 -24.48
N ALA A 206 14.50 6.21 -25.28
CA ALA A 206 15.40 5.94 -26.38
C ALA A 206 14.64 5.53 -27.63
N SER A 207 15.22 5.89 -28.77
CA SER A 207 14.72 5.57 -30.10
C SER A 207 15.84 4.92 -30.89
N GLY A 208 15.52 3.83 -31.57
CA GLY A 208 16.44 3.17 -32.48
C GLY A 208 15.83 1.87 -32.97
N GLN A 209 16.67 0.99 -33.50
CA GLN A 209 16.21 -0.23 -34.13
C GLN A 209 16.68 -1.47 -33.38
N GLY A 210 15.80 -2.47 -33.29
CA GLY A 210 16.10 -3.72 -32.58
C GLY A 210 16.43 -3.47 -31.11
N ILE A 211 17.36 -4.25 -30.57
CA ILE A 211 17.79 -4.17 -29.16
C ILE A 211 18.82 -3.07 -28.89
N SER A 212 19.31 -2.37 -29.93
CA SER A 212 20.39 -1.38 -29.79
C SER A 212 20.09 -0.28 -28.77
N PRO A 213 18.89 0.33 -28.71
CA PRO A 213 18.57 1.33 -27.70
C PRO A 213 18.73 0.81 -26.27
N LEU A 214 18.31 -0.43 -26.02
CA LEU A 214 18.40 -1.06 -24.71
C LEU A 214 19.86 -1.36 -24.34
N ILE A 215 20.67 -1.83 -25.31
CA ILE A 215 22.09 -2.08 -25.09
C ILE A 215 22.84 -0.78 -24.80
N THR A 216 22.57 0.29 -25.55
CA THR A 216 23.20 1.59 -25.29
C THR A 216 22.89 2.06 -23.86
N ILE A 217 21.65 1.93 -23.40
CA ILE A 217 21.30 2.26 -22.01
C ILE A 217 22.04 1.34 -21.02
N PHE A 218 22.10 0.03 -21.29
CA PHE A 218 22.81 -0.91 -20.43
C PHE A 218 24.31 -0.62 -20.33
N GLU A 219 24.98 -0.25 -21.43
CA GLU A 219 26.42 0.02 -21.44
C GLU A 219 26.77 1.42 -20.92
N GLU A 220 25.99 2.45 -21.24
CA GLU A 220 26.29 3.84 -20.86
C GLU A 220 25.72 4.22 -19.49
N GLU A 221 24.54 3.71 -19.15
CA GLU A 221 23.77 4.10 -17.97
C GLU A 221 23.11 2.89 -17.25
N PRO A 222 23.88 1.84 -16.86
CA PRO A 222 23.34 0.59 -16.31
C PRO A 222 22.48 0.79 -15.06
N GLU A 223 22.80 1.80 -14.24
CA GLU A 223 22.06 2.14 -13.03
C GLU A 223 20.60 2.55 -13.27
N LEU A 224 20.25 2.95 -14.50
CA LEU A 224 18.88 3.27 -14.86
C LEU A 224 18.01 2.01 -14.97
N LEU A 225 18.58 0.87 -15.33
CA LEU A 225 17.85 -0.40 -15.47
C LEU A 225 17.57 -1.06 -14.12
N LYS A 226 18.46 -0.90 -13.15
CA LYS A 226 18.31 -1.50 -11.82
C LYS A 226 17.04 -1.03 -11.12
N ASP A 227 16.22 -1.97 -10.65
CA ASP A 227 14.93 -1.77 -9.99
C ASP A 227 13.90 -0.99 -10.83
N SER A 228 14.09 -0.92 -12.14
CA SER A 228 13.24 -0.14 -13.04
C SER A 228 12.03 -0.91 -13.57
N TYR A 229 11.12 -0.19 -14.21
CA TYR A 229 10.09 -0.74 -15.08
C TYR A 229 10.36 -0.29 -16.51
N VAL A 230 10.79 -1.22 -17.35
CA VAL A 230 11.12 -0.96 -18.75
C VAL A 230 9.91 -1.21 -19.64
N VAL A 231 9.62 -0.28 -20.54
CA VAL A 231 8.55 -0.35 -21.52
C VAL A 231 9.21 -0.31 -22.90
N ASP A 232 9.06 -1.35 -23.70
CA ASP A 232 9.68 -1.47 -25.01
C ASP A 232 8.64 -1.81 -26.08
N LYS A 233 8.92 -1.43 -27.33
CA LYS A 233 8.09 -1.75 -28.49
C LYS A 233 8.06 -3.25 -28.75
N LEU A 234 9.19 -3.94 -28.55
CA LEU A 234 9.33 -5.36 -28.85
C LEU A 234 10.32 -6.00 -27.88
N ILE A 235 9.83 -6.92 -27.05
CA ILE A 235 10.67 -7.69 -26.12
C ILE A 235 10.75 -9.14 -26.59
N GLY A 236 11.89 -9.49 -27.18
CA GLY A 236 12.31 -10.88 -27.39
C GLY A 236 13.24 -11.39 -26.28
N LYS A 237 13.62 -12.68 -26.32
CA LYS A 237 14.56 -13.31 -25.36
C LYS A 237 15.91 -12.57 -25.32
N ALA A 238 16.38 -12.04 -26.45
CA ALA A 238 17.58 -11.20 -26.50
C ALA A 238 17.45 -9.94 -25.65
N ALA A 239 16.33 -9.22 -25.76
CA ALA A 239 16.07 -8.05 -24.92
C ALA A 239 15.86 -8.47 -23.45
N ALA A 240 15.16 -9.58 -23.21
CA ALA A 240 14.90 -10.11 -21.88
C ALA A 240 16.19 -10.41 -21.10
N ILE A 241 17.19 -11.00 -21.76
CA ILE A 241 18.52 -11.24 -21.17
C ILE A 241 19.15 -9.93 -20.69
N VAL A 242 19.14 -8.88 -21.53
CA VAL A 242 19.70 -7.58 -21.16
C VAL A 242 18.92 -6.95 -20.00
N LEU A 243 17.59 -7.10 -19.97
CA LEU A 243 16.75 -6.60 -18.88
C LEU A 243 17.03 -7.30 -17.55
N VAL A 244 17.17 -8.62 -17.57
CA VAL A 244 17.52 -9.42 -16.38
C VAL A 244 18.91 -9.06 -15.89
N LEU A 245 19.90 -9.02 -16.78
CA LEU A 245 21.27 -8.66 -16.45
C LEU A 245 21.37 -7.23 -15.90
N GLY A 246 20.58 -6.30 -16.46
CA GLY A 246 20.47 -4.92 -15.98
C GLY A 246 19.70 -4.76 -14.67
N GLY A 247 19.15 -5.83 -14.09
CA GLY A 247 18.39 -5.78 -12.84
C GLY A 247 17.02 -5.09 -12.96
N ALA A 248 16.40 -5.12 -14.13
CA ALA A 248 15.05 -4.61 -14.33
C ALA A 248 14.06 -5.42 -13.50
N LYS A 249 13.19 -4.72 -12.75
CA LYS A 249 12.20 -5.37 -11.87
C LYS A 249 10.95 -5.77 -12.62
N ARG A 250 10.60 -5.02 -13.67
CA ARG A 250 9.41 -5.23 -14.50
C ARG A 250 9.68 -4.85 -15.94
N ALA A 251 8.98 -5.52 -16.86
CA ALA A 251 9.05 -5.26 -18.28
C ALA A 251 7.64 -5.26 -18.92
N TYR A 252 7.40 -4.29 -19.79
CA TYR A 252 6.25 -4.24 -20.68
C TYR A 252 6.73 -4.27 -22.13
N GLY A 253 6.27 -5.24 -22.91
CA GLY A 253 6.47 -5.25 -24.36
C GLY A 253 5.17 -5.00 -25.09
N GLU A 254 5.09 -3.99 -25.97
CA GLU A 254 3.90 -3.85 -26.82
C GLU A 254 3.69 -5.12 -27.67
N LEU A 255 4.79 -5.65 -28.20
CA LEU A 255 4.92 -7.02 -28.67
C LEU A 255 5.91 -7.77 -27.77
N MET A 256 5.58 -8.99 -27.34
CA MET A 256 6.46 -9.82 -26.52
C MET A 256 6.50 -11.26 -27.02
N SER A 257 7.68 -11.85 -27.15
CA SER A 257 7.79 -13.27 -27.52
C SER A 257 7.46 -14.20 -26.33
N ALA A 258 6.95 -15.39 -26.61
CA ALA A 258 6.70 -16.40 -25.58
C ALA A 258 7.99 -16.74 -24.79
N ALA A 259 9.11 -16.89 -25.51
CA ALA A 259 10.42 -17.12 -24.90
C ALA A 259 10.84 -15.97 -23.95
N ALA A 260 10.57 -14.71 -24.31
CA ALA A 260 10.86 -13.57 -23.45
C ALA A 260 10.02 -13.58 -22.17
N ARG A 261 8.71 -13.84 -22.29
CA ARG A 261 7.81 -13.93 -21.14
C ARG A 261 8.30 -14.98 -20.14
N ASP A 262 8.65 -16.16 -20.64
CA ASP A 262 9.07 -17.29 -19.81
C ASP A 262 10.42 -17.01 -19.15
N TYR A 263 11.37 -16.46 -19.92
CA TYR A 263 12.68 -16.06 -19.41
C TYR A 263 12.58 -15.00 -18.30
N LEU A 264 11.81 -13.92 -18.52
CA LEU A 264 11.62 -12.86 -17.52
C LEU A 264 10.94 -13.38 -16.26
N THR A 265 9.91 -14.20 -16.42
CA THR A 265 9.17 -14.80 -15.28
C THR A 265 10.06 -15.73 -14.47
N GLY A 266 10.92 -16.51 -15.13
CA GLY A 266 11.90 -17.39 -14.49
C GLY A 266 12.99 -16.66 -13.68
N HIS A 267 13.19 -15.36 -13.94
CA HIS A 267 14.18 -14.51 -13.27
C HIS A 267 13.54 -13.43 -12.37
N ASP A 268 12.33 -13.68 -11.85
CA ASP A 268 11.60 -12.78 -10.95
C ASP A 268 11.36 -11.35 -11.50
N CYS A 269 11.40 -11.18 -12.82
CA CYS A 269 11.06 -9.92 -13.49
C CYS A 269 9.57 -9.91 -13.85
N GLY A 270 8.83 -8.94 -13.32
CA GLY A 270 7.38 -8.85 -13.54
C GLY A 270 7.01 -8.53 -14.99
N VAL A 271 6.17 -9.36 -15.59
CA VAL A 271 5.87 -9.31 -17.02
C VAL A 271 4.49 -8.70 -17.32
N SER A 272 4.43 -7.88 -18.36
CA SER A 272 3.17 -7.41 -18.98
C SER A 272 3.39 -7.19 -20.48
N PHE A 273 2.33 -7.24 -21.28
CA PHE A 273 2.45 -7.08 -22.73
C PHE A 273 1.14 -6.62 -23.37
N GLY A 274 1.27 -6.00 -24.55
CA GLY A 274 0.13 -5.68 -25.42
C GLY A 274 -0.35 -6.91 -26.18
N GLN A 275 0.56 -7.55 -26.92
CA GLN A 275 0.31 -8.78 -27.64
C GLN A 275 1.48 -9.76 -27.47
N LEU A 276 1.13 -11.03 -27.23
CA LEU A 276 2.09 -12.13 -27.20
C LEU A 276 2.26 -12.71 -28.61
N ILE A 277 3.50 -12.94 -29.02
CA ILE A 277 3.87 -13.57 -30.29
C ILE A 277 4.70 -14.83 -30.02
N ASP A 278 4.66 -15.77 -30.96
CA ASP A 278 5.44 -17.02 -30.84
C ASP A 278 6.95 -16.74 -30.91
N LYS A 279 7.37 -16.00 -31.93
CA LYS A 279 8.78 -15.71 -32.24
C LYS A 279 8.94 -14.34 -32.89
N VAL A 280 10.10 -13.71 -32.65
CA VAL A 280 10.46 -12.46 -33.33
C VAL A 280 11.02 -12.78 -34.71
N ILE A 281 10.38 -12.22 -35.74
CA ILE A 281 10.79 -12.38 -37.14
C ILE A 281 11.80 -11.29 -37.51
N ASN A 282 12.74 -11.61 -38.39
CA ASN A 282 13.70 -10.67 -38.94
C ASN A 282 13.02 -9.60 -39.83
N ARG A 283 13.78 -8.60 -40.28
CA ARG A 283 13.23 -7.48 -41.05
C ARG A 283 12.80 -7.86 -42.47
N THR A 284 13.45 -8.85 -43.05
CA THR A 284 13.15 -9.41 -44.38
C THR A 284 11.87 -10.24 -44.37
N GLY A 285 11.41 -10.69 -43.20
CA GLY A 285 10.20 -11.47 -43.03
C GLY A 285 10.37 -12.95 -43.38
N ASP A 286 11.58 -13.40 -43.69
CA ASP A 286 11.91 -14.73 -44.21
C ASP A 286 12.45 -15.69 -43.14
N GLY A 287 12.72 -15.22 -41.93
CA GLY A 287 13.30 -16.05 -40.88
C GLY A 287 13.22 -15.44 -39.47
N ILE A 288 13.74 -16.18 -38.49
CA ILE A 288 13.83 -15.72 -37.09
C ILE A 288 14.85 -14.57 -37.01
N CYS A 289 14.61 -13.62 -36.11
CA CYS A 289 15.57 -12.57 -35.81
C CYS A 289 16.93 -13.21 -35.37
N PRO A 290 18.06 -12.90 -36.03
CA PRO A 290 19.35 -13.52 -35.72
C PRO A 290 19.79 -13.35 -34.25
N LEU A 291 19.35 -12.25 -33.61
CA LEU A 291 19.63 -12.00 -32.19
C LEU A 291 18.84 -12.95 -31.29
N GLU A 292 17.57 -13.20 -31.59
CA GLU A 292 16.77 -14.19 -30.84
C GLU A 292 17.32 -15.60 -31.02
N GLU A 293 17.65 -15.95 -32.26
CA GLU A 293 18.19 -17.27 -32.60
C GLU A 293 19.49 -17.55 -31.86
N SER A 294 20.38 -16.55 -31.76
CA SER A 294 21.67 -16.70 -31.08
C SER A 294 21.58 -17.04 -29.60
N VAL A 295 20.47 -16.71 -28.94
CA VAL A 295 20.26 -16.91 -27.49
C VAL A 295 19.09 -17.83 -27.16
N PHE A 296 18.59 -18.57 -28.14
CA PHE A 296 17.38 -19.37 -27.99
C PHE A 296 17.45 -20.35 -26.80
N ASP A 297 18.57 -21.06 -26.65
CA ASP A 297 18.80 -22.05 -25.58
C ASP A 297 19.64 -21.51 -24.41
N VAL A 298 19.85 -20.19 -24.33
CA VAL A 298 20.70 -19.58 -23.31
C VAL A 298 19.87 -19.21 -22.08
N GLU A 299 20.27 -19.71 -20.92
CA GLU A 299 19.62 -19.39 -19.64
C GLU A 299 20.41 -18.37 -18.81
N ASP A 300 21.74 -18.47 -18.79
CA ASP A 300 22.60 -17.56 -18.03
C ASP A 300 22.65 -16.14 -18.65
N PRO A 301 22.27 -15.08 -17.90
CA PRO A 301 22.21 -13.72 -18.44
C PRO A 301 23.57 -13.16 -18.90
N GLU A 302 24.66 -13.44 -18.17
CA GLU A 302 26.00 -12.94 -18.54
C GLU A 302 26.48 -13.59 -19.84
N THR A 303 26.40 -14.92 -19.93
CA THR A 303 26.72 -15.68 -21.14
C THR A 303 25.87 -15.20 -22.32
N GLY A 304 24.56 -15.01 -22.10
CA GLY A 304 23.65 -14.49 -23.13
C GLY A 304 24.06 -13.11 -23.64
N TYR A 305 24.46 -12.20 -22.76
CA TYR A 305 24.91 -10.87 -23.16
C TYR A 305 26.17 -10.90 -24.02
N HIS A 306 27.15 -11.75 -23.67
CA HIS A 306 28.36 -11.93 -24.48
C HIS A 306 28.03 -12.42 -25.89
N ILE A 307 27.16 -13.43 -26.02
CA ILE A 307 26.72 -13.96 -27.32
C ILE A 307 26.00 -12.88 -28.15
N LEU A 308 25.16 -12.06 -27.52
CA LEU A 308 24.47 -10.95 -28.18
C LEU A 308 25.46 -9.91 -28.71
N LYS A 309 26.48 -9.56 -27.92
CA LYS A 309 27.51 -8.59 -28.32
C LYS A 309 28.30 -9.07 -29.54
N ASP A 310 28.71 -10.33 -29.55
CA ASP A 310 29.42 -10.94 -30.67
C ASP A 310 28.54 -11.01 -31.93
N THR A 311 27.26 -11.35 -31.76
CA THR A 311 26.30 -11.41 -32.86
C THR A 311 26.03 -10.02 -33.44
N LEU A 312 25.91 -8.98 -32.61
CA LEU A 312 25.77 -7.60 -33.08
C LEU A 312 26.99 -7.10 -33.86
N ASN A 313 28.19 -7.39 -33.37
CA ASN A 313 29.43 -7.02 -34.07
C ASN A 313 29.50 -7.69 -35.45
N ARG A 314 29.12 -8.96 -35.54
CA ARG A 314 29.04 -9.69 -36.82
C ARG A 314 28.04 -9.03 -37.77
N LEU A 315 26.85 -8.70 -37.28
CA LEU A 315 25.79 -8.08 -38.10
C LEU A 315 26.16 -6.66 -38.59
N ARG A 316 26.90 -5.88 -37.78
CA ARG A 316 27.39 -4.54 -38.17
C ARG A 316 28.49 -4.58 -39.23
N ASN A 317 29.24 -5.67 -39.30
CA ASN A 317 30.33 -5.83 -40.26
C ASN A 317 29.87 -6.41 -41.62
N VAL A 318 28.61 -6.84 -41.73
CA VAL A 318 28.02 -7.45 -42.94
C VAL A 318 27.08 -6.49 -43.68
N GLY A 319 26.68 -5.38 -43.05
CA GLY A 319 25.84 -4.33 -43.65
C GLY A 319 26.63 -3.05 -43.93
#